data_AF-A0A1F8RB33-F1
#
_entry.id   AF-A0A1F8RB33-F1
#
_cell.length_a   1.000
_cell.length_b   1.000
_cell.length_c   1.000
_cell.angle_alpha   90.00
_cell.angle_beta   90.00
_cell.angle_gamma   90.00
#
_symmetry.space_group_name_H-M   'P 1'
#
loop_
_entity.id
_entity.type
_entity.pdbx_description
1 polymer ?
#
loop_
_entity_poly.entity_id
_entity_poly.type
_entity_poly.pdbx_seq_one_letter_code
_entity_poly.pdbx_strand_id
1 'polypeptide(L)' 'MKYRIRTDLSFDSQADAQALMDHARTLSGKAVSINEGGANEEISFADLELCRHDEGLPCTRLDRLEIRKL' A
#
# COMPACT_ATOMS: atom_id res chain seq x y z
N MET A 1 -12.23 0.15 -18.45
CA MET A 1 -11.60 1.36 -17.86
C MET A 1 -11.42 1.11 -16.37
N LYS A 2 -10.25 1.42 -15.80
CA LYS A 2 -9.95 1.23 -14.37
C LYS A 2 -9.65 2.60 -13.74
N TYR A 3 -10.25 2.89 -12.60
CA TYR A 3 -9.95 4.10 -11.83
C TYR A 3 -8.86 3.78 -10.82
N ARG A 4 -7.80 4.59 -10.76
CA ARG A 4 -6.70 4.44 -9.81
C ARG A 4 -6.61 5.66 -8.92
N ILE A 5 -6.64 5.42 -7.61
CA ILE A 5 -6.39 6.43 -6.58
C ILE A 5 -5.00 6.13 -6.01
N ARG A 6 -4.15 7.15 -5.90
CA ARG A 6 -2.86 7.10 -5.19
C ARG A 6 -2.88 8.22 -4.15
N THR A 7 -2.57 7.86 -2.91
CA THR A 7 -2.55 8.76 -1.77
C THR A 7 -1.23 8.59 -1.04
N ASP A 8 -0.55 9.70 -0.80
CA ASP A 8 0.67 9.78 0.00
C ASP A 8 0.33 10.52 1.29
N LEU A 9 0.54 9.86 2.43
CA LEU A 9 0.09 10.33 3.74
C LEU A 9 1.23 10.13 4.74
N SER A 10 1.57 11.18 5.47
CA SER A 10 2.57 11.15 6.53
C SER A 10 1.88 11.17 7.90
N PHE A 11 2.34 10.30 8.80
CA PHE A 11 1.81 10.16 10.15
C PHE A 11 2.93 10.42 11.16
N ASP A 12 2.59 11.05 12.28
CA ASP A 12 3.46 11.21 13.45
C ASP A 12 3.42 10.00 14.40
N SER A 13 2.47 9.09 14.19
CA SER A 13 2.21 7.90 15.00
C SER A 13 2.14 6.65 14.12
N GLN A 14 2.97 5.65 14.45
CA GLN A 14 2.94 4.35 13.77
C GLN A 14 1.60 3.63 13.97
N ALA A 15 0.94 3.83 15.12
CA ALA A 15 -0.33 3.19 15.41
C ALA A 15 -1.44 3.67 14.46
N ASP A 16 -1.46 4.96 14.15
CA ASP A 16 -2.45 5.55 13.23
C ASP A 16 -2.18 5.14 11.78
N ALA A 17 -0.90 5.12 11.37
CA ALA A 17 -0.50 4.60 10.07
C ALA A 17 -0.91 3.12 9.90
N GLN A 18 -0.73 2.31 10.94
CA GLN A 18 -1.14 0.91 10.95
C GLN A 18 -2.66 0.76 10.90
N ALA A 19 -3.42 1.56 11.66
CA ALA A 19 -4.88 1.53 11.64
C ALA A 19 -5.45 1.85 10.25
N LEU A 20 -4.83 2.79 9.52
CA LEU A 20 -5.21 3.04 8.13
C LEU A 20 -4.86 1.85 7.23
N MET A 21 -3.70 1.22 7.42
CA MET A 21 -3.30 0.04 6.64
C MET A 21 -4.27 -1.13 6.82
N ASP A 22 -4.76 -1.36 8.05
CA ASP A 22 -5.76 -2.37 8.36
C ASP A 22 -7.11 -2.06 7.71
N HIS A 23 -7.49 -0.78 7.71
CA HIS A 23 -8.68 -0.32 6.97
C HIS A 23 -8.53 -0.54 5.45
N ALA A 24 -7.37 -0.19 4.89
CA ALA A 24 -7.05 -0.39 3.48
C ALA A 24 -7.10 -1.88 3.09
N ARG A 25 -6.65 -2.78 3.98
CA ARG A 25 -6.76 -4.23 3.82
C ARG A 25 -8.21 -4.72 3.76
N THR A 26 -9.10 -4.10 4.54
CA THR A 26 -10.53 -4.42 4.50
C THR A 26 -11.18 -3.92 3.20
N LEU A 27 -10.80 -2.73 2.73
CA LEU A 27 -11.30 -2.17 1.48
C LEU A 27 -10.76 -2.88 0.24
N SER A 28 -9.51 -3.36 0.29
CA SER A 28 -8.85 -3.98 -0.87
C SER A 28 -9.54 -5.26 -1.34
N GLY A 29 -10.31 -5.94 -0.49
CA GLY A 29 -11.16 -7.07 -0.91
C GLY A 29 -12.21 -6.69 -1.97
N LYS A 30 -12.50 -5.41 -2.16
CA LYS A 30 -13.39 -4.89 -3.21
C LYS A 30 -12.63 -4.39 -4.45
N ALA A 31 -11.31 -4.33 -4.39
CA ALA A 31 -10.48 -3.83 -5.48
C ALA A 31 -10.19 -4.93 -6.51
N VAL A 32 -9.90 -4.52 -7.74
CA VAL A 32 -9.56 -5.42 -8.85
C VAL A 32 -8.06 -5.33 -9.16
N SER A 33 -7.45 -6.45 -9.57
CA SER A 33 -6.06 -6.44 -10.06
C SER A 33 -5.92 -5.55 -11.30
N ILE A 34 -4.77 -4.88 -11.47
CA ILE A 34 -4.51 -3.98 -12.60
C ILE A 34 -4.37 -4.78 -13.89
N ASN A 35 -3.66 -5.90 -13.85
CA ASN A 35 -3.60 -6.87 -14.94
C ASN A 35 -3.94 -8.24 -14.34
N GLU A 36 -4.87 -8.96 -14.97
CA GLU A 36 -5.25 -10.30 -14.55
C GLU A 36 -4.63 -11.31 -15.54
N GLY A 37 -3.70 -12.14 -15.08
CA GLY A 37 -3.36 -13.41 -15.74
C GLY A 37 -1.98 -13.55 -16.37
N GLY A 38 -1.02 -12.66 -16.11
CA GLY A 38 0.32 -12.70 -16.70
C GLY A 38 1.46 -12.78 -15.69
N ALA A 39 2.59 -13.36 -16.15
CA ALA A 39 3.83 -13.34 -15.39
C ALA A 39 4.40 -11.91 -15.34
N ASN A 40 4.84 -11.46 -14.16
CA ASN A 40 5.43 -10.13 -13.93
C ASN A 40 4.49 -8.93 -14.12
N GLU A 41 3.20 -9.11 -13.89
CA GLU A 41 2.21 -8.05 -14.03
C GLU A 41 2.21 -7.03 -12.89
N GLU A 42 1.86 -5.77 -13.19
CA GLU A 42 1.65 -4.73 -12.18
C GLU A 42 0.52 -5.13 -11.22
N ILE A 43 0.84 -5.30 -9.94
CA ILE A 43 -0.11 -5.58 -8.86
C ILE A 43 -0.47 -4.26 -8.19
N SER A 44 -1.74 -4.04 -7.87
CA SER A 44 -2.11 -2.94 -6.97
C SER A 44 -1.60 -3.27 -5.57
N PHE A 45 -0.97 -2.31 -4.91
CA PHE A 45 -0.46 -2.50 -3.55
C PHE A 45 -0.64 -1.24 -2.70
N ALA A 46 -0.58 -1.43 -1.39
CA ALA A 46 -0.31 -0.39 -0.42
C ALA A 46 0.97 -0.79 0.34
N ASP A 47 1.89 0.14 0.53
CA ASP A 47 3.10 -0.06 1.34
C ASP A 47 2.97 0.81 2.60
N LEU A 48 3.44 0.28 3.72
CA LEU A 48 3.68 1.04 4.94
C LEU A 48 5.18 1.10 5.17
N GLU A 49 5.73 2.30 5.24
CA GLU A 49 7.15 2.53 5.37
C GLU A 49 7.45 3.46 6.54
N LEU A 50 8.51 3.16 7.29
CA LEU A 50 9.11 4.10 8.20
C LEU A 50 10.18 4.89 7.43
N CYS A 51 9.82 6.09 7.00
CA CYS A 51 10.72 6.97 6.28
C CYS A 51 11.40 7.96 7.23
N ARG A 52 12.73 8.05 7.10
CA ARG A 52 13.58 9.02 7.83
C ARG A 52 14.33 9.90 6.84
N HIS A 53 13.66 10.30 5.75
CA HIS A 53 14.26 11.12 4.69
C HIS A 53 14.78 12.46 5.21
N ASP A 54 14.08 13.07 6.18
CA ASP A 54 14.51 14.33 6.80
C ASP A 54 15.83 14.18 7.58
N GLU A 55 16.18 12.95 7.97
CA GLU A 55 17.44 12.59 8.63
C GLU A 55 18.51 12.10 7.63
N GLY A 56 18.21 12.09 6.33
CA GLY A 56 19.08 11.53 5.29
C GLY A 56 19.20 10.00 5.32
N LEU A 57 18.30 9.33 6.04
CA LEU A 57 18.30 7.88 6.22
C LEU A 57 17.29 7.19 5.28
N PRO A 58 17.54 5.92 4.90
CA PRO A 58 16.64 5.20 4.01
C PRO A 58 15.28 4.90 4.66
N CYS A 59 14.23 4.82 3.85
CA CYS A 59 12.96 4.25 4.28
C CYS A 59 13.11 2.74 4.54
N THR A 60 12.48 2.28 5.62
CA THR A 60 12.36 0.85 5.93
C THR A 60 10.92 0.42 5.71
N ARG A 61 10.68 -0.52 4.79
CA ARG A 61 9.34 -1.07 4.58
C ARG A 61 8.92 -1.94 5.77
N LEU A 62 7.81 -1.57 6.40
CA LEU A 62 7.24 -2.27 7.55
C LEU A 62 6.22 -3.31 7.11
N ASP A 63 5.34 -2.97 6.16
CA ASP A 63 4.30 -3.87 5.65
C ASP A 63 4.04 -3.60 4.17
N ARG A 64 3.51 -4.61 3.48
CA ARG A 64 3.03 -4.52 2.11
C ARG A 64 1.75 -5.33 1.96
N LEU A 65 0.70 -4.64 1.56
CA LEU A 65 -0.56 -5.26 1.15
C LEU A 65 -0.57 -5.35 -0.37
N GLU A 66 -0.58 -6.56 -0.90
CA GLU A 66 -0.82 -6.81 -2.31
C GLU A 66 -2.28 -7.16 -2.55
N ILE A 67 -2.92 -6.49 -3.50
CA ILE A 67 -4.30 -6.75 -3.88
C ILE A 67 -4.29 -7.90 -4.90
N ARG A 68 -4.57 -9.10 -4.43
CA ARG A 68 -4.69 -10.32 -5.25
C ARG A 68 -6.13 -10.82 -5.22
N LYS A 69 -6.59 -11.43 -6.30
CA LYS A 69 -7.83 -12.22 -6.27
C LYS A 69 -7.62 -13.42 -5.34
N LEU A 70 -8.60 -13.69 -4.48
CA LEU A 70 -8.74 -14.97 -3.80
C LEU A 70 -9.07 -16.07 -4.82
#